data_AF-A0A3N0V1Q0-F1
#
_entry.id   AF-A0A3N0V1Q0-F1
#
_cell.length_a   1.000
_cell.length_b   1.000
_cell.length_c   1.000
_cell.angle_alpha   90.00
_cell.angle_beta   90.00
_cell.angle_gamma   90.00
#
_symmetry.space_group_name_H-M   'P 1'
#
loop_
_entity.id
_entity.type
_entity.pdbx_description
1 polymer ?
#
loop_
_entity_poly.entity_id
_entity_poly.type
_entity_poly.pdbx_seq_one_letter_code
_entity_poly.pdbx_strand_id
1 'polypeptide(L)'
;MRDTLPSRAAALLVLAVSLQACHSGSSAPGADGGGGGGPVPAQACVAEDWCAGAAKVAISPSQAQIDGLEEARLFLGSKLQQFNLGGFGINPTQNFPNPFAQFGSSLTQPAQEPVYRSRRDGAVEDTYLRALVLEQGDQRVAFIAVDAIGAGNLIQKGLRAAVVEASCAMDFCIAEDHIVFGQTHSHAGADLQGLWGGVPQDWIENALYAGAAKAVQEAIAGRSRAEARIATGETSDFNNYRRPRRDPTDDADAHLALLSFHYPGSARPIARVMQYAAHPTSVDEDPRVPHADYIYGAARRLEQDGGVALYFNGPIADASGAGGDCNFEEPNAYERVRCRGDAIASFALKQTSRPLAPALAVRNVTATLPVTNPLFAAAAPLGAFNRYYDFTPHALTDIPVLGDLVSTVQTEIGQAPTTAETLVTRLSLGGAGGLEIATIPGEATNTFGEFIRGLIEQANPGASAMLLGLTQNSFGYILPEEEFSYIDPSGDTGFLIPYTGYEEFVSLGPLTAPLLRMQAYIPLFDAPALEYLPIYLRACVTPGSGDCLIAELALNLEYVQTSLAKTCLDNGAPEAFCSLLDPQTPLAGPCNSLGLLPPQFCGLLGDGSP
;
A
#
# COMPACT_ATOMS: atom_id res chain seq x y z
N MET A 1 63.05 25.72 51.35
CA MET A 1 63.39 26.20 49.99
C MET A 1 62.95 25.15 48.99
N ARG A 2 62.01 25.54 48.11
CA ARG A 2 61.61 24.96 46.80
C ARG A 2 61.02 23.54 46.75
N ASP A 3 59.68 23.51 46.73
CA ASP A 3 58.76 23.00 45.69
C ASP A 3 59.15 21.79 44.82
N THR A 4 58.24 20.81 44.76
CA THR A 4 57.42 20.49 43.57
C THR A 4 56.32 19.46 43.88
N LEU A 5 55.12 19.69 43.30
CA LEU A 5 53.86 18.94 43.45
C LEU A 5 53.76 17.75 42.44
N PRO A 6 52.75 16.85 42.58
CA PRO A 6 52.79 15.45 42.17
C PRO A 6 52.02 15.11 40.88
N SER A 7 52.25 13.90 40.34
CA SER A 7 51.41 13.26 39.31
C SER A 7 50.44 12.26 39.92
N ARG A 8 49.19 12.31 39.45
CA ARG A 8 48.04 11.50 39.86
C ARG A 8 48.02 10.15 39.14
N ALA A 9 47.77 9.08 39.90
CA ALA A 9 47.39 7.77 39.40
C ALA A 9 45.85 7.65 39.30
N ALA A 10 45.42 6.87 38.30
CA ALA A 10 44.05 6.61 37.92
C ALA A 10 43.27 5.76 38.96
N ALA A 11 41.98 6.05 39.10
CA ALA A 11 41.01 5.15 39.71
C ALA A 11 39.74 5.14 38.84
N LEU A 12 39.44 3.97 38.28
CA LEU A 12 38.17 3.64 37.62
C LEU A 12 37.05 3.65 38.68
N LEU A 13 35.97 4.37 38.40
CA LEU A 13 34.72 4.26 39.14
C LEU A 13 33.64 3.78 38.17
N VAL A 14 33.16 2.56 38.39
CA VAL A 14 31.96 2.00 37.75
C VAL A 14 30.75 2.54 38.52
N LEU A 15 29.91 3.34 37.85
CA LEU A 15 28.65 3.82 38.40
C LEU A 15 27.50 3.13 37.64
N ALA A 16 26.80 2.22 38.32
CA ALA A 16 25.54 1.67 37.88
C ALA A 16 24.44 2.73 38.09
N VAL A 17 23.73 3.10 37.02
CA VAL A 17 22.55 3.97 37.10
C VAL A 17 21.32 3.16 36.72
N SER A 18 20.42 3.04 37.69
CA SER A 18 19.07 2.49 37.58
C SER A 18 18.19 3.35 36.67
N LEU A 19 17.66 2.77 35.59
CA LEU A 19 16.60 3.39 34.77
C LEU A 19 15.25 3.29 35.49
N GLN A 20 14.72 4.43 35.93
CA GLN A 20 13.30 4.60 36.26
C GLN A 20 12.54 4.92 34.97
N ALA A 21 11.62 4.04 34.62
CA ALA A 21 10.67 4.23 33.53
C ALA A 21 9.64 5.31 33.91
N CYS A 22 9.66 6.46 33.24
CA CYS A 22 8.57 7.42 33.28
C CYS A 22 7.44 6.93 32.35
N HIS A 23 6.42 6.31 32.93
CA HIS A 23 5.09 6.22 32.33
C HIS A 23 4.41 7.59 32.42
N SER A 24 4.16 8.23 31.29
CA SER A 24 3.25 9.39 31.22
C SER A 24 2.20 9.13 30.16
N GLY A 25 1.15 8.42 30.57
CA GLY A 25 -0.14 8.44 29.88
C GLY A 25 -0.94 9.63 30.40
N SER A 26 -1.29 10.57 29.52
CA SER A 26 -2.24 11.64 29.84
C SER A 26 -3.60 11.25 29.24
N SER A 27 -4.43 10.60 30.05
CA SER A 27 -5.87 10.52 29.86
C SER A 27 -6.52 11.84 30.27
N ALA A 28 -7.22 12.51 29.36
CA ALA A 28 -8.17 13.58 29.70
C ALA A 28 -9.60 13.00 29.73
N PRO A 29 -10.49 13.51 30.61
CA PRO A 29 -11.75 12.84 30.95
C PRO A 29 -12.94 13.36 30.12
N GLY A 30 -13.88 12.47 29.78
CA GLY A 30 -15.15 12.88 29.19
C GLY A 30 -16.11 11.74 28.87
N ALA A 31 -17.17 11.65 29.69
CA ALA A 31 -18.42 10.91 29.52
C ALA A 31 -18.41 9.38 29.71
N ASP A 32 -18.71 8.99 30.97
CA ASP A 32 -19.22 7.69 31.36
C ASP A 32 -20.49 7.29 30.57
N GLY A 33 -20.44 6.09 30.00
CA GLY A 33 -21.54 5.45 29.30
C GLY A 33 -21.31 3.94 29.11
N GLY A 34 -21.13 3.21 30.21
CA GLY A 34 -21.53 1.80 30.37
C GLY A 34 -20.96 0.71 29.45
N GLY A 35 -19.93 -0.01 29.95
CA GLY A 35 -19.48 -1.33 29.51
C GLY A 35 -17.95 -1.43 29.63
N GLY A 36 -17.30 -2.22 30.48
CA GLY A 36 -17.68 -3.45 31.17
C GLY A 36 -16.53 -4.44 31.01
N GLY A 37 -15.48 -4.37 31.84
CA GLY A 37 -14.44 -5.40 31.93
C GLY A 37 -13.05 -4.87 32.29
N GLY A 38 -12.55 -5.21 33.48
CA GLY A 38 -11.15 -5.00 33.85
C GLY A 38 -10.17 -5.72 32.90
N PRO A 39 -8.85 -5.61 33.12
CA PRO A 39 -7.86 -6.30 32.30
C PRO A 39 -8.16 -7.81 32.26
N VAL A 40 -8.29 -8.39 31.06
CA VAL A 40 -8.37 -9.84 30.90
C VAL A 40 -6.96 -10.39 31.11
N PRO A 41 -6.73 -11.33 32.04
CA PRO A 41 -5.41 -11.90 32.24
C PRO A 41 -4.92 -12.58 30.96
N ALA A 42 -3.71 -12.22 30.51
CA ALA A 42 -3.09 -12.89 29.37
C ALA A 42 -2.85 -14.37 29.70
N GLN A 43 -3.35 -15.24 28.84
CA GLN A 43 -3.05 -16.68 28.86
C GLN A 43 -1.81 -16.94 28.00
N ALA A 44 -0.93 -17.81 28.50
CA ALA A 44 0.28 -18.21 27.78
C ALA A 44 -0.07 -18.88 26.44
N CYS A 45 0.70 -18.55 25.42
CA CYS A 45 0.55 -19.15 24.09
C CYS A 45 1.00 -20.61 24.10
N VAL A 46 0.28 -21.44 23.35
CA VAL A 46 0.57 -22.86 23.12
C VAL A 46 0.47 -23.12 21.62
N ALA A 47 1.26 -24.07 21.12
CA ALA A 47 1.45 -24.27 19.67
C ALA A 47 0.18 -24.73 18.94
N GLU A 48 -0.71 -25.44 19.65
CA GLU A 48 -1.94 -26.02 19.14
C GLU A 48 -3.09 -25.01 19.02
N ASP A 49 -2.94 -23.82 19.59
CA ASP A 49 -3.97 -22.78 19.57
C ASP A 49 -3.50 -21.56 18.77
N TRP A 50 -4.45 -20.65 18.50
CA TRP A 50 -4.09 -19.32 18.04
C TRP A 50 -3.39 -18.56 19.16
N CYS A 51 -2.32 -17.86 18.82
CA CYS A 51 -1.69 -16.88 19.69
C CYS A 51 -1.65 -15.54 18.96
N ALA A 52 -2.31 -14.54 19.52
CA ALA A 52 -2.43 -13.23 18.89
C ALA A 52 -2.02 -12.13 19.86
N GLY A 53 -1.38 -11.10 19.34
CA GLY A 53 -1.08 -9.86 20.06
C GLY A 53 -1.18 -8.69 19.10
N ALA A 54 -1.60 -7.53 19.59
CA ALA A 54 -1.77 -6.37 18.74
C ALA A 54 -1.45 -5.07 19.49
N ALA A 55 -0.97 -4.09 18.75
CA ALA A 55 -0.65 -2.76 19.26
C ALA A 55 -0.94 -1.70 18.19
N LYS A 56 -1.14 -0.46 18.65
CA LYS A 56 -1.27 0.71 17.79
C LYS A 56 -0.39 1.83 18.30
N VAL A 57 0.26 2.53 17.39
CA VAL A 57 1.16 3.65 17.69
C VAL A 57 0.73 4.84 16.86
N ALA A 58 0.59 6.01 17.49
CA ALA A 58 0.36 7.26 16.78
C ALA A 58 1.63 7.66 16.01
N ILE A 59 1.45 8.06 14.76
CA ILE A 59 2.52 8.48 13.84
C ILE A 59 2.25 9.87 13.25
N SER A 60 1.44 10.69 13.90
CA SER A 60 1.17 12.06 13.48
C SER A 60 2.48 12.87 13.33
N PRO A 61 2.62 13.70 12.31
CA PRO A 61 3.82 14.51 12.14
C PRO A 61 3.96 15.56 13.25
N SER A 62 5.19 15.98 13.53
CA SER A 62 5.48 17.12 14.37
C SER A 62 5.26 18.44 13.63
N GLN A 63 5.12 19.55 14.37
CA GLN A 63 5.01 20.87 13.74
C GLN A 63 6.22 21.21 12.86
N ALA A 64 7.44 20.79 13.24
CA ALA A 64 8.63 21.00 12.42
C ALA A 64 8.57 20.26 11.07
N GLN A 65 7.97 19.06 11.04
CA GLN A 65 7.77 18.30 9.80
C GLN A 65 6.66 18.91 8.92
N ILE A 66 5.64 19.54 9.54
CA ILE A 66 4.62 20.33 8.84
C ILE A 66 5.24 21.59 8.22
N ASP A 67 5.97 22.37 9.02
CA ASP A 67 6.62 23.61 8.61
C ASP A 67 7.69 23.36 7.53
N GLY A 68 8.34 22.20 7.60
CA GLY A 68 9.28 21.67 6.61
C GLY A 68 10.71 21.54 7.12
N LEU A 69 11.42 20.54 6.61
CA LEU A 69 12.81 20.24 6.94
C LEU A 69 13.69 20.35 5.68
N GLU A 70 14.86 20.96 5.79
CA GLU A 70 15.82 21.03 4.68
C GLU A 70 16.47 19.65 4.46
N GLU A 71 16.30 19.10 3.25
CA GLU A 71 16.86 17.82 2.84
C GLU A 71 17.79 17.96 1.64
N ALA A 72 18.93 17.26 1.65
CA ALA A 72 19.78 17.15 0.48
C ALA A 72 19.08 16.35 -0.64
N ARG A 73 19.12 16.87 -1.88
CA ARG A 73 18.54 16.25 -3.07
C ARG A 73 19.61 16.07 -4.16
N LEU A 74 19.70 14.84 -4.68
CA LEU A 74 20.57 14.45 -5.81
C LEU A 74 22.04 14.85 -5.66
N PHE A 75 22.53 15.10 -4.44
CA PHE A 75 23.87 15.67 -4.17
C PHE A 75 24.14 17.03 -4.83
N LEU A 76 23.09 17.70 -5.35
CA LEU A 76 23.17 18.94 -6.14
C LEU A 76 22.65 20.18 -5.40
N GLY A 77 21.85 20.00 -4.34
CA GLY A 77 21.32 21.11 -3.55
C GLY A 77 20.44 20.64 -2.39
N SER A 78 19.79 21.58 -1.72
CA SER A 78 18.78 21.30 -0.70
C SER A 78 17.37 21.60 -1.19
N LYS A 79 16.41 21.02 -0.49
CA LYS A 79 14.99 21.27 -0.67
C LYS A 79 14.33 21.30 0.70
N LEU A 80 13.49 22.31 0.94
CA LEU A 80 12.55 22.30 2.06
C LEU A 80 11.46 21.24 1.79
N GLN A 81 11.55 20.12 2.50
CA GLN A 81 10.58 19.05 2.43
C GLN A 81 9.51 19.25 3.50
N GLN A 82 8.29 19.54 3.08
CA GLN A 82 7.11 19.60 3.94
C GLN A 82 6.37 18.25 3.96
N PHE A 83 5.39 18.12 4.84
CA PHE A 83 4.54 16.94 4.93
C PHE A 83 3.39 17.00 3.93
N ASN A 84 3.52 16.32 2.78
CA ASN A 84 2.42 16.24 1.82
C ASN A 84 1.49 15.08 2.14
N LEU A 85 0.21 15.32 1.85
CA LEU A 85 -0.83 14.31 1.91
C LEU A 85 -1.20 13.91 0.50
N GLY A 86 -1.64 12.67 0.32
CA GLY A 86 -2.02 12.13 -0.98
C GLY A 86 -3.20 12.85 -1.65
N GLY A 87 -3.51 12.48 -2.89
CA GLY A 87 -4.82 12.70 -3.50
C GLY A 87 -5.12 14.04 -4.19
N PHE A 88 -4.28 15.07 -4.07
CA PHE A 88 -4.58 16.41 -4.62
C PHE A 88 -3.44 17.00 -5.45
N GLY A 89 -3.68 17.14 -6.75
CA GLY A 89 -2.67 17.54 -7.74
C GLY A 89 -1.70 16.42 -8.09
N ILE A 90 -0.61 16.75 -8.79
CA ILE A 90 0.59 15.89 -8.94
C ILE A 90 1.79 16.83 -8.89
N ASN A 91 2.83 16.45 -8.15
CA ASN A 91 4.07 17.24 -8.07
C ASN A 91 5.22 16.50 -8.77
N PRO A 92 5.33 16.59 -10.12
CA PRO A 92 6.41 15.94 -10.86
C PRO A 92 7.78 16.59 -10.57
N THR A 93 7.81 17.80 -10.00
CA THR A 93 9.05 18.52 -9.69
C THR A 93 9.59 18.23 -8.28
N GLN A 94 8.88 17.39 -7.52
CA GLN A 94 9.20 16.97 -6.15
C GLN A 94 10.66 16.57 -5.94
N ASN A 95 11.28 16.00 -6.97
CA ASN A 95 12.60 15.38 -6.90
C ASN A 95 13.78 16.30 -7.23
N PHE A 96 13.51 17.52 -7.72
CA PHE A 96 14.56 18.47 -8.06
C PHE A 96 14.99 19.33 -6.85
N PRO A 97 16.22 19.87 -6.84
CA PRO A 97 16.60 20.90 -5.89
C PRO A 97 15.95 22.27 -6.22
N ASN A 98 16.03 23.22 -5.29
CA ASN A 98 15.66 24.61 -5.56
C ASN A 98 16.48 25.22 -6.73
N PRO A 99 15.91 26.09 -7.58
CA PRO A 99 14.55 26.65 -7.52
C PRO A 99 13.46 25.80 -8.21
N PHE A 100 13.81 24.69 -8.88
CA PHE A 100 12.82 23.88 -9.62
C PHE A 100 11.77 23.23 -8.71
N ALA A 101 12.15 22.86 -7.49
CA ALA A 101 11.21 22.40 -6.46
C ALA A 101 10.16 23.46 -6.05
N GLN A 102 10.45 24.76 -6.19
CA GLN A 102 9.52 25.82 -5.77
C GLN A 102 8.28 25.89 -6.66
N PHE A 103 8.32 25.35 -7.88
CA PHE A 103 7.13 25.21 -8.72
C PHE A 103 6.18 24.11 -8.22
N GLY A 104 6.69 23.14 -7.44
CA GLY A 104 5.89 22.04 -6.93
C GLY A 104 4.82 22.46 -5.91
N SER A 105 5.09 23.49 -5.10
CA SER A 105 4.14 24.01 -4.12
C SER A 105 2.96 24.76 -4.73
N SER A 106 3.00 25.07 -6.03
CA SER A 106 1.83 25.55 -6.78
C SER A 106 1.00 24.41 -7.41
N LEU A 107 1.50 23.18 -7.36
CA LEU A 107 0.87 21.99 -7.97
C LEU A 107 0.23 21.07 -6.92
N THR A 108 0.74 21.06 -5.69
CA THR A 108 0.19 20.32 -4.55
C THR A 108 0.24 21.17 -3.28
N GLN A 109 -0.66 20.90 -2.33
CA GLN A 109 -0.73 21.61 -1.05
C GLN A 109 -0.29 20.68 0.09
N PRO A 110 0.78 21.00 0.86
CA PRO A 110 1.17 20.23 2.03
C PRO A 110 0.14 20.39 3.16
N ALA A 111 0.22 19.50 4.16
CA ALA A 111 -0.51 19.68 5.40
C ALA A 111 -0.12 20.99 6.09
N GLN A 112 -1.09 21.64 6.73
CA GLN A 112 -0.91 22.91 7.45
C GLN A 112 -0.95 22.71 8.97
N GLU A 113 -1.51 21.60 9.44
CA GLU A 113 -1.54 21.23 10.86
C GLU A 113 -1.16 19.76 11.05
N PRO A 114 -0.57 19.39 12.20
CA PRO A 114 -0.11 18.03 12.44
C PRO A 114 -1.22 17.02 12.72
N VAL A 115 -2.32 17.47 13.31
CA VAL A 115 -3.44 16.62 13.76
C VAL A 115 -4.75 17.37 13.67
N TYR A 116 -5.83 16.67 13.36
CA TYR A 116 -7.15 17.27 13.36
C TYR A 116 -7.68 17.35 14.80
N ARG A 117 -8.36 18.47 15.12
CA ARG A 117 -9.05 18.65 16.40
C ARG A 117 -10.54 18.78 16.14
N SER A 118 -11.30 17.83 16.69
CA SER A 118 -12.75 17.81 16.57
C SER A 118 -13.38 19.10 17.07
N ARG A 119 -14.14 19.77 16.20
CA ARG A 119 -14.87 21.00 16.52
C ARG A 119 -15.96 20.79 17.57
N ARG A 120 -16.42 19.55 17.76
CA ARG A 120 -17.53 19.21 18.65
C ARG A 120 -17.09 18.99 20.09
N ASP A 121 -16.04 18.21 20.29
CA ASP A 121 -15.60 17.74 21.61
C ASP A 121 -14.12 18.01 21.90
N GLY A 122 -13.37 18.60 20.96
CA GLY A 122 -11.96 18.93 21.11
C GLY A 122 -11.02 17.71 21.06
N ALA A 123 -11.53 16.52 20.74
CA ALA A 123 -10.72 15.32 20.63
C ALA A 123 -9.66 15.47 19.52
N VAL A 124 -8.43 15.03 19.83
CA VAL A 124 -7.33 14.97 18.85
C VAL A 124 -7.46 13.68 18.06
N GLU A 125 -7.30 13.79 16.75
CA GLU A 125 -7.40 12.66 15.82
C GLU A 125 -6.06 12.44 15.16
N ASP A 126 -5.32 11.45 15.67
CA ASP A 126 -4.03 11.06 15.14
C ASP A 126 -4.16 10.13 13.93
N THR A 127 -3.11 10.10 13.11
CA THR A 127 -2.85 8.99 12.19
C THR A 127 -2.08 7.90 12.93
N TYR A 128 -2.38 6.63 12.65
CA TYR A 128 -1.78 5.49 13.35
C TYR A 128 -1.13 4.47 12.42
N LEU A 129 -0.13 3.78 12.97
CA LEU A 129 0.32 2.47 12.53
C LEU A 129 -0.25 1.42 13.50
N ARG A 130 -0.78 0.33 12.95
CA ARG A 130 -1.43 -0.73 13.71
C ARG A 130 -0.83 -2.07 13.32
N ALA A 131 -0.45 -2.87 14.31
CA ALA A 131 0.17 -4.17 14.13
C ALA A 131 -0.66 -5.26 14.82
N LEU A 132 -0.86 -6.38 14.13
CA LEU A 132 -1.33 -7.65 14.67
C LEU A 132 -0.28 -8.71 14.36
N VAL A 133 0.23 -9.37 15.39
CA VAL A 133 1.11 -10.53 15.27
C VAL A 133 0.30 -11.79 15.59
N LEU A 134 0.38 -12.77 14.70
CA LEU A 134 -0.29 -14.05 14.80
C LEU A 134 0.76 -15.17 14.81
N GLU A 135 0.62 -16.11 15.74
CA GLU A 135 1.39 -17.35 15.81
C GLU A 135 0.44 -18.55 15.87
N GLN A 136 0.76 -19.58 15.09
CA GLN A 136 0.17 -20.91 15.20
C GLN A 136 1.24 -21.94 14.81
N GLY A 137 1.56 -22.87 15.72
CA GLY A 137 2.69 -23.78 15.51
C GLY A 137 4.02 -23.02 15.38
N ASP A 138 4.72 -23.24 14.27
CA ASP A 138 5.96 -22.54 13.91
C ASP A 138 5.71 -21.32 13.01
N GLN A 139 4.48 -21.14 12.51
CA GLN A 139 4.12 -20.05 11.61
C GLN A 139 3.91 -18.76 12.40
N ARG A 140 4.58 -17.70 11.97
CA ARG A 140 4.46 -16.35 12.51
C ARG A 140 4.17 -15.39 11.39
N VAL A 141 3.16 -14.54 11.57
CA VAL A 141 2.72 -13.55 10.58
C VAL A 141 2.50 -12.21 11.28
N ALA A 142 2.86 -11.13 10.61
CA ALA A 142 2.52 -9.77 11.05
C ALA A 142 1.60 -9.11 10.03
N PHE A 143 0.43 -8.66 10.45
CA PHE A 143 -0.39 -7.70 9.71
C PHE A 143 -0.06 -6.30 10.18
N ILE A 144 0.30 -5.42 9.27
CA ILE A 144 0.63 -4.02 9.55
C ILE A 144 -0.20 -3.14 8.65
N ALA A 145 -1.00 -2.27 9.23
CA ALA A 145 -1.81 -1.28 8.53
C ALA A 145 -1.38 0.12 8.95
N VAL A 146 -1.20 1.02 7.97
CA VAL A 146 -0.83 2.42 8.22
C VAL A 146 -1.83 3.38 7.59
N ASP A 147 -2.13 4.46 8.30
CA ASP A 147 -2.96 5.56 7.80
C ASP A 147 -2.18 6.43 6.79
N ALA A 148 -2.10 5.94 5.53
CA ALA A 148 -1.40 6.57 4.42
C ALA A 148 -2.13 6.30 3.09
N ILE A 149 -1.83 7.07 2.05
CA ILE A 149 -2.43 6.84 0.72
C ILE A 149 -1.89 5.56 0.05
N GLY A 150 -0.65 5.19 0.30
CA GLY A 150 0.02 4.08 -0.36
C GLY A 150 1.51 4.23 -0.13
N ALA A 151 2.28 3.15 -0.24
CA ALA A 151 3.72 3.21 0.00
C ALA A 151 4.51 2.63 -1.19
N GLY A 152 5.54 3.36 -1.61
CA GLY A 152 6.46 2.88 -2.63
C GLY A 152 7.36 1.74 -2.12
N ASN A 153 7.89 0.94 -3.06
CA ASN A 153 8.57 -0.33 -2.75
C ASN A 153 9.81 -0.17 -1.85
N LEU A 154 10.51 0.96 -1.91
CA LEU A 154 11.64 1.27 -1.02
C LEU A 154 11.19 1.51 0.42
N ILE A 155 10.07 2.21 0.61
CA ILE A 155 9.48 2.44 1.93
C ILE A 155 8.96 1.12 2.52
N GLN A 156 8.32 0.30 1.70
CA GLN A 156 7.85 -1.02 2.14
C GLN A 156 9.02 -1.91 2.58
N LYS A 157 10.12 -1.92 1.82
CA LYS A 157 11.35 -2.65 2.17
C LYS A 157 11.95 -2.16 3.50
N GLY A 158 12.06 -0.84 3.68
CA GLY A 158 12.56 -0.27 4.94
C GLY A 158 11.70 -0.63 6.15
N LEU A 159 10.36 -0.56 5.99
CA LEU A 159 9.43 -0.94 7.06
C LEU A 159 9.53 -2.44 7.39
N ARG A 160 9.62 -3.32 6.39
CA ARG A 160 9.81 -4.75 6.61
C ARG A 160 11.11 -5.04 7.35
N ALA A 161 12.21 -4.41 6.94
CA ALA A 161 13.49 -4.55 7.62
C ALA A 161 13.40 -4.17 9.11
N ALA A 162 12.73 -3.05 9.42
CA ALA A 162 12.51 -2.61 10.80
C ALA A 162 11.69 -3.63 11.61
N VAL A 163 10.67 -4.24 11.00
CA VAL A 163 9.82 -5.26 11.64
C VAL A 163 10.58 -6.57 11.87
N VAL A 164 11.35 -7.03 10.88
CA VAL A 164 12.23 -8.20 11.00
C VAL A 164 13.21 -7.97 12.14
N GLU A 165 13.98 -6.89 12.12
CA GLU A 165 14.96 -6.57 13.16
C GLU A 165 14.32 -6.53 14.55
N ALA A 166 13.20 -5.81 14.70
CA ALA A 166 12.51 -5.66 15.97
C ALA A 166 11.95 -6.99 16.52
N SER A 167 11.42 -7.84 15.65
CA SER A 167 10.85 -9.14 16.05
C SER A 167 11.93 -10.17 16.38
N CYS A 168 13.02 -10.23 15.61
CA CYS A 168 14.13 -11.14 15.86
C CYS A 168 14.90 -10.75 17.14
N ALA A 169 14.97 -9.46 17.47
CA ALA A 169 15.54 -8.98 18.74
C ALA A 169 14.74 -9.44 19.99
N MET A 170 13.51 -9.93 19.82
CA MET A 170 12.67 -10.50 20.88
C MET A 170 12.63 -12.03 20.89
N ASP A 171 13.55 -12.70 20.19
CA ASP A 171 13.54 -14.14 19.96
C ASP A 171 12.24 -14.65 19.29
N PHE A 172 11.53 -13.73 18.61
CA PHE A 172 10.27 -13.98 17.90
C PHE A 172 10.42 -13.57 16.43
N CYS A 173 11.50 -14.00 15.78
CA CYS A 173 11.81 -13.59 14.42
C CYS A 173 10.65 -13.90 13.45
N ILE A 174 10.14 -12.88 12.76
CA ILE A 174 9.12 -12.98 11.71
C ILE A 174 9.82 -12.84 10.36
N ALA A 175 9.55 -13.75 9.43
CA ALA A 175 10.14 -13.71 8.09
C ALA A 175 9.60 -12.50 7.30
N GLU A 176 10.43 -11.92 6.43
CA GLU A 176 10.08 -10.73 5.64
C GLU A 176 8.84 -10.94 4.76
N ASP A 177 8.72 -12.13 4.19
CA ASP A 177 7.61 -12.57 3.33
C ASP A 177 6.38 -13.05 4.12
N HIS A 178 6.46 -13.06 5.45
CA HIS A 178 5.33 -13.29 6.37
C HIS A 178 4.75 -11.97 6.93
N ILE A 179 5.25 -10.83 6.45
CA ILE A 179 4.73 -9.51 6.82
C ILE A 179 3.71 -9.08 5.76
N VAL A 180 2.46 -8.90 6.16
CA VAL A 180 1.40 -8.30 5.34
C VAL A 180 1.32 -6.83 5.70
N PHE A 181 2.03 -6.00 4.93
CA PHE A 181 2.02 -4.55 5.11
C PHE A 181 1.05 -3.91 4.11
N GLY A 182 0.10 -3.11 4.60
CA GLY A 182 -0.86 -2.38 3.79
C GLY A 182 -1.12 -0.95 4.26
N GLN A 183 -1.74 -0.17 3.39
CA GLN A 183 -2.13 1.22 3.64
C GLN A 183 -3.66 1.37 3.57
N THR A 184 -4.22 2.24 4.41
CA THR A 184 -5.67 2.50 4.42
C THR A 184 -6.15 3.25 3.19
N HIS A 185 -5.23 3.76 2.37
CA HIS A 185 -5.50 4.55 1.16
C HIS A 185 -6.16 5.90 1.41
N SER A 186 -6.02 6.46 2.62
CA SER A 186 -6.60 7.78 2.91
C SER A 186 -5.94 8.85 2.04
N HIS A 187 -6.75 9.61 1.29
CA HIS A 187 -6.28 10.80 0.56
C HIS A 187 -5.98 11.98 1.49
N ALA A 188 -6.33 11.89 2.78
CA ALA A 188 -5.81 12.77 3.83
C ALA A 188 -4.64 12.14 4.59
N GLY A 189 -4.11 10.99 4.14
CA GLY A 189 -2.98 10.31 4.75
C GLY A 189 -1.63 10.76 4.18
N ALA A 190 -0.54 10.34 4.84
CA ALA A 190 0.83 10.63 4.41
C ALA A 190 1.08 10.17 2.95
N ASP A 191 1.70 11.04 2.15
CA ASP A 191 2.16 10.67 0.79
C ASP A 191 3.46 9.84 0.87
N LEU A 192 3.30 8.52 0.97
CA LEU A 192 4.40 7.56 0.93
C LEU A 192 4.65 6.99 -0.48
N GLN A 193 3.99 7.51 -1.52
CA GLN A 193 4.28 7.19 -2.92
C GLN A 193 5.15 8.27 -3.59
N GLY A 194 5.12 9.49 -3.06
CA GLY A 194 5.90 10.63 -3.55
C GLY A 194 5.24 11.37 -4.73
N LEU A 195 4.04 10.97 -5.16
CA LEU A 195 3.32 11.58 -6.29
C LEU A 195 2.81 12.99 -5.98
N TRP A 196 2.55 13.30 -4.70
CA TRP A 196 1.97 14.56 -4.22
C TRP A 196 2.97 15.46 -3.49
N GLY A 197 4.25 15.09 -3.53
CA GLY A 197 5.32 15.85 -2.91
C GLY A 197 5.98 15.14 -1.72
N GLY A 198 5.51 13.95 -1.35
CA GLY A 198 6.12 13.13 -0.31
C GLY A 198 6.11 13.76 1.09
N VAL A 199 6.71 13.04 2.03
CA VAL A 199 6.89 13.47 3.42
C VAL A 199 8.39 13.63 3.75
N PRO A 200 8.74 14.28 4.86
CA PRO A 200 10.12 14.35 5.32
C PRO A 200 10.69 12.96 5.65
N GLN A 201 11.96 12.71 5.29
CA GLN A 201 12.63 11.45 5.62
C GLN A 201 12.79 11.24 7.12
N ASP A 202 12.99 12.33 7.87
CA ASP A 202 12.98 12.28 9.32
C ASP A 202 11.69 11.64 9.87
N TRP A 203 10.53 11.90 9.26
CA TRP A 203 9.28 11.27 9.67
C TRP A 203 9.23 9.78 9.30
N ILE A 204 9.73 9.42 8.11
CA ILE A 204 9.80 8.01 7.67
C ILE A 204 10.66 7.19 8.64
N GLU A 205 11.84 7.67 8.99
CA GLU A 205 12.76 6.96 9.88
C GLU A 205 12.28 6.97 11.34
N ASN A 206 11.94 8.14 11.86
CA ASN A 206 11.75 8.34 13.30
C ASN A 206 10.29 8.22 13.77
N ALA A 207 9.31 8.28 12.87
CA ALA A 207 7.90 8.02 13.20
C ALA A 207 7.40 6.71 12.57
N LEU A 208 7.57 6.51 11.26
CA LEU A 208 7.03 5.34 10.58
C LEU A 208 7.79 4.05 10.92
N TYR A 209 9.10 3.97 10.65
CA TYR A 209 9.88 2.75 10.90
C TYR A 209 10.05 2.47 12.39
N ALA A 210 10.40 3.50 13.18
CA ALA A 210 10.46 3.37 14.63
C ALA A 210 9.09 2.99 15.23
N GLY A 211 7.99 3.54 14.69
CA GLY A 211 6.62 3.18 15.07
C GLY A 211 6.27 1.73 14.72
N ALA A 212 6.68 1.24 13.55
CA ALA A 212 6.50 -0.15 13.14
C ALA A 212 7.24 -1.12 14.07
N ALA A 213 8.51 -0.85 14.35
CA ALA A 213 9.32 -1.62 15.29
C ALA A 213 8.67 -1.67 16.68
N LYS A 214 8.26 -0.50 17.20
CA LYS A 214 7.59 -0.39 18.50
C LYS A 214 6.26 -1.16 18.53
N ALA A 215 5.40 -0.96 17.53
CA ALA A 215 4.09 -1.62 17.48
C ALA A 215 4.24 -3.15 17.43
N VAL A 216 5.20 -3.66 16.66
CA VAL A 216 5.48 -5.10 16.61
C VAL A 216 6.03 -5.62 17.93
N GLN A 217 6.94 -4.88 18.59
CA GLN A 217 7.46 -5.28 19.89
C GLN A 217 6.36 -5.34 20.96
N GLU A 218 5.49 -4.32 21.01
CA GLU A 218 4.34 -4.28 21.92
C GLU A 218 3.34 -5.38 21.60
N ALA A 219 3.08 -5.66 20.32
CA ALA A 219 2.22 -6.75 19.89
C ALA A 219 2.79 -8.11 20.33
N ILE A 220 4.10 -8.35 20.14
CA ILE A 220 4.79 -9.59 20.54
C ILE A 220 4.77 -9.78 22.06
N ALA A 221 5.04 -8.71 22.82
CA ALA A 221 5.03 -8.73 24.29
C ALA A 221 3.61 -8.95 24.85
N GLY A 222 2.60 -8.41 24.16
CA GLY A 222 1.19 -8.51 24.53
C GLY A 222 0.47 -9.76 24.00
N ARG A 223 1.17 -10.71 23.38
CA ARG A 223 0.55 -11.91 22.82
C ARG A 223 -0.13 -12.75 23.89
N SER A 224 -1.28 -13.31 23.51
CA SER A 224 -2.03 -14.25 24.34
C SER A 224 -2.68 -15.32 23.48
N ARG A 225 -2.98 -16.47 24.09
CA ARG A 225 -3.88 -17.47 23.50
C ARG A 225 -5.17 -16.79 23.03
N ALA A 226 -5.70 -17.18 21.88
CA ALA A 226 -6.82 -16.53 21.22
C ALA A 226 -7.83 -17.53 20.64
N GLU A 227 -9.06 -17.07 20.44
CA GLU A 227 -10.07 -17.70 19.60
C GLU A 227 -10.30 -16.85 18.35
N ALA A 228 -10.06 -17.42 17.17
CA ALA A 228 -10.27 -16.74 15.90
C ALA A 228 -11.69 -16.95 15.38
N ARG A 229 -12.30 -15.88 14.85
CA ARG A 229 -13.64 -15.91 14.24
C ARG A 229 -13.65 -15.06 12.97
N ILE A 230 -14.42 -15.48 11.99
CA ILE A 230 -14.69 -14.72 10.76
C ILE A 230 -16.18 -14.43 10.64
N ALA A 231 -16.52 -13.18 10.34
CA ALA A 231 -17.85 -12.76 9.92
C ALA A 231 -17.76 -12.15 8.51
N THR A 232 -18.73 -12.47 7.65
CA THR A 232 -18.79 -11.96 6.27
C THR A 232 -20.20 -11.45 5.98
N GLY A 233 -20.30 -10.47 5.09
CA GLY A 233 -21.58 -9.97 4.58
C GLY A 233 -21.37 -9.22 3.27
N GLU A 234 -22.47 -8.85 2.61
CA GLU A 234 -22.47 -8.07 1.39
C GLU A 234 -23.34 -6.83 1.58
N THR A 235 -22.83 -5.66 1.22
CA THR A 235 -23.58 -4.40 1.20
C THR A 235 -22.93 -3.43 0.23
N SER A 236 -23.75 -2.73 -0.54
CA SER A 236 -23.31 -1.59 -1.37
C SER A 236 -23.79 -0.26 -0.77
N ASP A 237 -24.32 -0.25 0.46
CA ASP A 237 -24.85 0.98 1.09
C ASP A 237 -23.75 2.02 1.36
N PHE A 238 -22.49 1.57 1.40
CA PHE A 238 -21.33 2.38 1.77
C PHE A 238 -20.29 2.54 0.66
N ASN A 239 -20.59 2.06 -0.55
CA ASN A 239 -19.78 2.31 -1.74
C ASN A 239 -20.66 2.60 -2.96
N ASN A 240 -20.04 3.12 -4.02
CA ASN A 240 -20.68 3.29 -5.32
C ASN A 240 -19.67 2.96 -6.41
N TYR A 241 -20.13 2.31 -7.48
CA TYR A 241 -19.34 2.14 -8.69
C TYR A 241 -19.06 3.48 -9.37
N ARG A 242 -17.78 3.77 -9.66
CA ARG A 242 -17.32 5.08 -10.15
C ARG A 242 -16.76 5.09 -11.58
N ARG A 243 -16.56 3.92 -12.20
CA ARG A 243 -15.99 3.81 -13.54
C ARG A 243 -17.09 3.81 -14.63
N PRO A 244 -16.74 4.09 -15.89
CA PRO A 244 -17.66 3.84 -17.00
C PRO A 244 -17.93 2.34 -17.13
N ARG A 245 -19.19 1.94 -17.00
CA ARG A 245 -19.61 0.53 -17.15
C ARG A 245 -19.32 0.04 -18.56
N ARG A 246 -18.52 -1.02 -18.68
CA ARG A 246 -18.31 -1.75 -19.95
C ARG A 246 -19.36 -2.84 -20.07
N ASP A 247 -19.64 -3.52 -18.96
CA ASP A 247 -20.81 -4.36 -18.77
C ASP A 247 -21.84 -3.62 -17.88
N PRO A 248 -23.13 -3.54 -18.27
CA PRO A 248 -24.18 -3.02 -17.39
C PRO A 248 -24.28 -3.68 -16.01
N THR A 249 -23.74 -4.89 -15.84
CA THR A 249 -23.70 -5.58 -14.55
C THR A 249 -22.52 -5.20 -13.67
N ASP A 250 -21.56 -4.42 -14.18
CA ASP A 250 -20.41 -3.96 -13.41
C ASP A 250 -20.88 -3.13 -12.20
N ASP A 251 -20.40 -3.51 -11.02
CA ASP A 251 -20.65 -2.81 -9.76
C ASP A 251 -19.44 -2.91 -8.82
N ALA A 252 -19.40 -2.05 -7.80
CA ALA A 252 -18.36 -2.07 -6.79
C ALA A 252 -18.43 -3.35 -5.92
N ASP A 253 -17.29 -3.83 -5.41
CA ASP A 253 -17.26 -5.02 -4.56
C ASP A 253 -18.09 -4.78 -3.28
N ALA A 254 -19.22 -5.48 -3.13
CA ALA A 254 -20.09 -5.38 -1.96
C ALA A 254 -19.58 -6.18 -0.76
N HIS A 255 -18.57 -7.05 -0.94
CA HIS A 255 -18.14 -7.97 0.11
C HIS A 255 -17.44 -7.23 1.25
N LEU A 256 -17.83 -7.61 2.46
CA LEU A 256 -17.27 -7.17 3.71
C LEU A 256 -16.85 -8.39 4.53
N ALA A 257 -15.70 -8.28 5.20
CA ALA A 257 -15.21 -9.30 6.11
C ALA A 257 -14.64 -8.70 7.40
N LEU A 258 -14.87 -9.39 8.51
CA LEU A 258 -14.33 -9.06 9.83
C LEU A 258 -13.72 -10.30 10.47
N LEU A 259 -12.40 -10.40 10.40
CA LEU A 259 -11.62 -11.38 11.16
C LEU A 259 -11.39 -10.84 12.56
N SER A 260 -11.67 -11.63 13.59
CA SER A 260 -11.51 -11.23 14.99
C SER A 260 -10.79 -12.29 15.80
N PHE A 261 -9.87 -11.85 16.65
CA PHE A 261 -9.19 -12.68 17.64
C PHE A 261 -9.63 -12.24 19.02
N HIS A 262 -10.21 -13.14 19.81
CA HIS A 262 -10.71 -12.85 21.15
C HIS A 262 -9.91 -13.60 22.21
N TYR A 263 -9.85 -13.07 23.42
CA TYR A 263 -9.38 -13.88 24.55
C TYR A 263 -10.31 -15.07 24.77
N PRO A 264 -9.79 -16.29 25.01
CA PRO A 264 -10.62 -17.48 25.20
C PRO A 264 -11.67 -17.27 26.29
N GLY A 265 -12.92 -17.63 25.99
CA GLY A 265 -14.07 -17.43 26.89
C GLY A 265 -14.44 -15.97 27.18
N SER A 266 -13.95 -15.00 26.42
CA SER A 266 -14.26 -13.57 26.56
C SER A 266 -14.85 -12.97 25.28
N ALA A 267 -15.76 -12.01 25.44
CA ALA A 267 -16.23 -11.18 24.34
C ALA A 267 -15.25 -10.05 23.98
N ARG A 268 -14.20 -9.83 24.79
CA ARG A 268 -13.21 -8.79 24.56
C ARG A 268 -12.24 -9.22 23.44
N PRO A 269 -12.14 -8.47 22.34
CA PRO A 269 -11.17 -8.77 21.29
C PRO A 269 -9.74 -8.40 21.73
N ILE A 270 -8.77 -9.15 21.22
CA ILE A 270 -7.35 -8.79 21.13
C ILE A 270 -7.17 -7.89 19.91
N ALA A 271 -7.69 -8.33 18.76
CA ALA A 271 -7.61 -7.61 17.50
C ALA A 271 -8.81 -7.91 16.60
N ARG A 272 -9.12 -6.96 15.72
CA ARG A 272 -10.11 -7.08 14.65
C ARG A 272 -9.47 -6.60 13.35
N VAL A 273 -9.56 -7.38 12.27
CA VAL A 273 -9.11 -7.01 10.93
C VAL A 273 -10.34 -6.92 10.04
N MET A 274 -10.60 -5.72 9.56
CA MET A 274 -11.73 -5.41 8.70
C MET A 274 -11.26 -5.23 7.26
N GLN A 275 -12.05 -5.74 6.32
CA GLN A 275 -11.86 -5.50 4.89
C GLN A 275 -13.19 -5.09 4.27
N TYR A 276 -13.17 -3.99 3.52
CA TYR A 276 -14.29 -3.51 2.72
C TYR A 276 -13.76 -2.69 1.52
N ALA A 277 -14.55 -2.55 0.46
CA ALA A 277 -14.16 -1.87 -0.76
C ALA A 277 -14.82 -0.49 -0.88
N ALA A 278 -14.13 0.56 -0.48
CA ALA A 278 -14.54 1.95 -0.69
C ALA A 278 -13.34 2.89 -0.71
N HIS A 279 -13.18 3.72 -1.75
CA HIS A 279 -12.10 4.72 -1.76
C HIS A 279 -12.22 5.72 -0.59
N PRO A 280 -11.16 5.98 0.19
CA PRO A 280 -11.18 6.95 1.29
C PRO A 280 -10.75 8.34 0.79
N THR A 281 -11.67 8.99 0.09
CA THR A 281 -11.49 10.29 -0.59
C THR A 281 -12.45 11.37 -0.08
N SER A 282 -12.95 11.24 1.15
CA SER A 282 -14.06 12.06 1.65
C SER A 282 -13.60 13.25 2.49
N VAL A 283 -12.33 13.30 2.89
CA VAL A 283 -11.71 14.45 3.56
C VAL A 283 -10.87 15.25 2.55
N ASP A 284 -11.34 16.47 2.25
CA ASP A 284 -10.64 17.48 1.45
C ASP A 284 -10.95 18.89 2.00
N GLU A 285 -10.35 19.24 3.13
CA GLU A 285 -10.67 20.46 3.87
C GLU A 285 -9.46 21.41 3.91
N ASP A 286 -9.73 22.71 4.05
CA ASP A 286 -8.73 23.76 4.32
C ASP A 286 -8.93 24.28 5.77
N PRO A 287 -7.91 24.21 6.65
CA PRO A 287 -6.58 23.69 6.41
C PRO A 287 -6.53 22.17 6.13
N ARG A 288 -5.58 21.74 5.30
CA ARG A 288 -5.26 20.33 5.07
C ARG A 288 -4.58 19.74 6.30
N VAL A 289 -5.07 18.60 6.77
CA VAL A 289 -4.59 17.95 7.99
C VAL A 289 -4.51 16.43 7.81
N PRO A 290 -3.46 15.75 8.31
CA PRO A 290 -3.37 14.29 8.28
C PRO A 290 -4.59 13.63 8.96
N HIS A 291 -5.26 12.72 8.27
CA HIS A 291 -6.44 12.00 8.79
C HIS A 291 -6.65 10.66 8.07
N ALA A 292 -7.26 9.68 8.75
CA ALA A 292 -7.51 8.34 8.21
C ALA A 292 -8.89 8.18 7.53
N ASP A 293 -9.49 9.26 7.06
CA ASP A 293 -10.85 9.29 6.48
C ASP A 293 -11.88 8.48 7.32
N TYR A 294 -12.79 7.73 6.68
CA TYR A 294 -13.80 6.93 7.37
C TYR A 294 -13.21 5.76 8.15
N ILE A 295 -11.97 5.35 7.85
CA ILE A 295 -11.28 4.29 8.57
C ILE A 295 -11.07 4.70 10.03
N TYR A 296 -10.89 5.99 10.32
CA TYR A 296 -10.86 6.48 11.69
C TYR A 296 -12.15 6.14 12.46
N GLY A 297 -13.32 6.39 11.85
CA GLY A 297 -14.62 6.03 12.43
C GLY A 297 -14.79 4.52 12.61
N ALA A 298 -14.39 3.74 11.60
CA ALA A 298 -14.48 2.29 11.64
C ALA A 298 -13.61 1.69 12.74
N ALA A 299 -12.34 2.12 12.83
CA ALA A 299 -11.42 1.68 13.87
C ALA A 299 -11.94 2.06 15.25
N ARG A 300 -12.39 3.31 15.45
CA ARG A 300 -13.00 3.74 16.73
C ARG A 300 -14.15 2.85 17.13
N ARG A 301 -15.06 2.52 16.20
CA ARG A 301 -16.22 1.66 16.47
C ARG A 301 -15.81 0.23 16.84
N LEU A 302 -14.85 -0.34 16.12
CA LEU A 302 -14.35 -1.70 16.35
C LEU A 302 -13.55 -1.82 17.66
N GLU A 303 -12.90 -0.75 18.11
CA GLU A 303 -12.11 -0.70 19.34
C GLU A 303 -12.92 -0.34 20.59
N GLN A 304 -14.23 -0.04 20.46
CA GLN A 304 -15.10 0.28 21.60
C GLN A 304 -15.12 -0.82 22.67
N ASP A 305 -15.01 -2.09 22.25
CA ASP A 305 -14.99 -3.25 23.15
C ASP A 305 -13.57 -3.60 23.62
N GLY A 306 -12.57 -2.79 23.26
CA GLY A 306 -11.14 -3.05 23.44
C GLY A 306 -10.46 -3.63 22.19
N GLY A 307 -9.20 -4.04 22.35
CA GLY A 307 -8.36 -4.54 21.27
C GLY A 307 -7.86 -3.46 20.32
N VAL A 308 -7.26 -3.88 19.21
CA VAL A 308 -6.78 -3.00 18.12
C VAL A 308 -7.51 -3.37 16.83
N ALA A 309 -7.98 -2.36 16.10
CA ALA A 309 -8.66 -2.56 14.83
C ALA A 309 -7.74 -2.22 13.64
N LEU A 310 -7.50 -3.17 12.76
CA LEU A 310 -6.82 -2.97 11.49
C LEU A 310 -7.85 -2.90 10.37
N TYR A 311 -7.58 -2.08 9.36
CA TYR A 311 -8.40 -1.96 8.17
C TYR A 311 -7.52 -2.14 6.94
N PHE A 312 -7.97 -2.97 6.00
CA PHE A 312 -7.38 -3.15 4.70
C PHE A 312 -8.44 -2.90 3.64
N ASN A 313 -8.05 -2.26 2.54
CA ASN A 313 -8.94 -2.03 1.42
C ASN A 313 -9.27 -3.36 0.72
N GLY A 314 -10.44 -3.45 0.11
CA GLY A 314 -10.72 -4.44 -0.93
C GLY A 314 -10.19 -4.01 -2.31
N PRO A 315 -10.76 -4.56 -3.39
CA PRO A 315 -10.68 -3.95 -4.71
C PRO A 315 -11.39 -2.59 -4.70
N ILE A 316 -10.63 -1.49 -4.80
CA ILE A 316 -11.18 -0.12 -4.67
C ILE A 316 -11.04 0.72 -5.94
N ALA A 317 -10.46 0.17 -7.02
CA ALA A 317 -10.21 0.93 -8.23
C ALA A 317 -11.49 1.51 -8.85
N ASP A 318 -12.61 0.83 -8.68
CA ASP A 318 -13.92 1.18 -9.21
C ASP A 318 -14.94 1.54 -8.12
N ALA A 319 -14.53 1.59 -6.84
CA ALA A 319 -15.42 1.83 -5.72
C ALA A 319 -15.12 3.17 -5.02
N SER A 320 -16.06 4.12 -5.03
CA SER A 320 -16.02 5.34 -4.20
C SER A 320 -16.78 5.16 -2.88
N GLY A 321 -16.35 5.83 -1.82
CA GLY A 321 -17.07 5.82 -0.54
C GLY A 321 -18.43 6.53 -0.61
N ALA A 322 -19.47 5.90 -0.04
CA ALA A 322 -20.84 6.39 -0.03
C ALA A 322 -21.50 6.20 1.34
N GLY A 323 -22.72 6.74 1.50
CA GLY A 323 -23.52 6.57 2.71
C GLY A 323 -22.87 7.14 3.98
N GLY A 324 -23.38 6.67 5.13
CA GLY A 324 -23.03 7.14 6.47
C GLY A 324 -24.10 8.07 7.04
N ASP A 325 -24.85 7.59 8.02
CA ASP A 325 -25.91 8.36 8.68
C ASP A 325 -25.36 9.10 9.90
N CYS A 326 -25.23 10.42 9.80
CA CYS A 326 -25.03 11.28 10.97
C CYS A 326 -26.37 11.78 11.50
N ASN A 327 -26.72 11.41 12.73
CA ASN A 327 -27.99 11.79 13.36
C ASN A 327 -27.95 13.18 14.02
N PHE A 328 -27.30 14.16 13.39
CA PHE A 328 -27.24 15.53 13.89
C PHE A 328 -27.15 16.55 12.74
N GLU A 329 -27.55 17.79 13.02
CA GLU A 329 -27.59 18.86 12.03
C GLU A 329 -26.19 19.24 11.53
N GLU A 330 -26.08 19.38 10.20
CA GLU A 330 -24.91 19.90 9.46
C GLU A 330 -23.53 19.33 9.87
N PRO A 331 -23.31 18.00 9.76
CA PRO A 331 -22.00 17.42 10.02
C PRO A 331 -20.94 17.97 9.06
N ASN A 332 -19.76 18.35 9.57
CA ASN A 332 -18.60 18.64 8.74
C ASN A 332 -18.01 17.36 8.09
N ALA A 333 -17.03 17.47 7.18
CA ALA A 333 -16.48 16.28 6.50
C ALA A 333 -15.92 15.23 7.47
N TYR A 334 -15.14 15.65 8.48
CA TYR A 334 -14.59 14.74 9.48
C TYR A 334 -15.68 14.03 10.29
N GLU A 335 -16.77 14.73 10.60
CA GLU A 335 -17.95 14.13 11.24
C GLU A 335 -18.66 13.12 10.33
N ARG A 336 -18.84 13.44 9.04
CA ARG A 336 -19.45 12.53 8.05
C ARG A 336 -18.66 11.23 7.90
N VAL A 337 -17.33 11.32 7.77
CA VAL A 337 -16.49 10.13 7.62
C VAL A 337 -16.47 9.29 8.90
N ARG A 338 -16.54 9.90 10.09
CA ARG A 338 -16.73 9.15 11.35
C ARG A 338 -18.02 8.35 11.35
N CYS A 339 -19.15 8.98 11.02
CA CYS A 339 -20.44 8.30 10.97
C CYS A 339 -20.44 7.17 9.93
N ARG A 340 -19.85 7.40 8.75
CA ARG A 340 -19.70 6.35 7.72
C ARG A 340 -18.90 5.18 8.25
N GLY A 341 -17.71 5.43 8.80
CA GLY A 341 -16.87 4.40 9.38
C GLY A 341 -17.58 3.59 10.47
N ASP A 342 -18.27 4.28 11.37
CA ASP A 342 -19.09 3.65 12.41
C ASP A 342 -20.19 2.76 11.82
N ALA A 343 -20.89 3.23 10.78
CA ALA A 343 -21.94 2.46 10.12
C ALA A 343 -21.41 1.18 9.45
N ILE A 344 -20.28 1.28 8.73
CA ILE A 344 -19.64 0.11 8.08
C ILE A 344 -19.19 -0.90 9.16
N ALA A 345 -18.51 -0.44 10.21
CA ALA A 345 -18.06 -1.31 11.30
C ALA A 345 -19.23 -1.92 12.09
N SER A 346 -20.30 -1.15 12.31
CA SER A 346 -21.53 -1.62 12.95
C SER A 346 -22.27 -2.65 12.09
N PHE A 347 -22.25 -2.52 10.76
CA PHE A 347 -22.76 -3.55 9.85
C PHE A 347 -21.93 -4.84 9.99
N ALA A 348 -20.61 -4.74 9.99
CA ALA A 348 -19.69 -5.87 10.14
C ALA A 348 -19.93 -6.66 11.45
N LEU A 349 -20.04 -5.95 12.58
CA LEU A 349 -20.26 -6.53 13.90
C LEU A 349 -21.61 -7.24 14.05
N LYS A 350 -22.61 -6.91 13.21
CA LYS A 350 -23.92 -7.56 13.19
C LYS A 350 -23.94 -8.85 12.38
N GLN A 351 -22.93 -9.10 11.54
CA GLN A 351 -22.89 -10.30 10.73
C GLN A 351 -22.67 -11.55 11.59
N THR A 352 -23.19 -12.68 11.12
CA THR A 352 -23.00 -13.95 11.82
C THR A 352 -21.54 -14.36 11.73
N SER A 353 -20.89 -14.53 12.89
CA SER A 353 -19.50 -14.99 12.95
C SER A 353 -19.42 -16.49 13.21
N ARG A 354 -18.44 -17.15 12.59
CA ARG A 354 -18.09 -18.56 12.82
C ARG A 354 -16.64 -18.69 13.31
N PRO A 355 -16.32 -19.70 14.15
CA PRO A 355 -14.95 -19.93 14.59
C PRO A 355 -14.06 -20.44 13.46
N LEU A 356 -12.76 -20.15 13.55
CA LEU A 356 -11.71 -20.72 12.70
C LEU A 356 -10.82 -21.64 13.54
N ALA A 357 -10.60 -22.86 13.08
CA ALA A 357 -9.69 -23.81 13.74
C ALA A 357 -8.25 -23.28 13.77
N PRO A 358 -7.42 -23.61 14.76
CA PRO A 358 -6.00 -23.25 14.77
C PRO A 358 -5.21 -23.96 13.65
N ALA A 359 -5.13 -23.31 12.49
CA ALA A 359 -4.37 -23.78 11.34
C ALA A 359 -3.97 -22.57 10.51
N LEU A 360 -2.68 -22.31 10.38
CA LEU A 360 -2.12 -21.20 9.61
C LEU A 360 -1.19 -21.74 8.52
N ALA A 361 -1.39 -21.27 7.29
CA ALA A 361 -0.44 -21.45 6.20
C ALA A 361 -0.20 -20.11 5.49
N VAL A 362 1.04 -19.90 5.07
CA VAL A 362 1.45 -18.74 4.28
C VAL A 362 2.06 -19.27 2.98
N ARG A 363 1.68 -18.66 1.86
CA ARG A 363 2.30 -18.91 0.56
C ARG A 363 2.57 -17.60 -0.13
N ASN A 364 3.73 -17.51 -0.76
CA ASN A 364 4.20 -16.33 -1.44
C ASN A 364 4.59 -16.66 -2.88
N VAL A 365 4.28 -15.76 -3.81
CA VAL A 365 4.72 -15.82 -5.21
C VAL A 365 5.15 -14.43 -5.65
N THR A 366 6.25 -14.32 -6.37
CA THR A 366 6.74 -13.06 -6.92
C THR A 366 6.35 -12.94 -8.39
N ALA A 367 5.92 -11.75 -8.82
CA ALA A 367 5.73 -11.39 -10.21
C ALA A 367 6.65 -10.24 -10.62
N THR A 368 7.11 -10.25 -11.86
CA THR A 368 7.91 -9.19 -12.47
C THR A 368 7.05 -8.47 -13.50
N LEU A 369 6.82 -7.18 -13.27
CA LEU A 369 5.87 -6.35 -14.03
C LEU A 369 6.63 -5.30 -14.84
N PRO A 370 6.42 -5.20 -16.16
CA PRO A 370 6.99 -4.13 -16.96
C PRO A 370 6.30 -2.81 -16.63
N VAL A 371 7.10 -1.76 -16.47
CA VAL A 371 6.65 -0.38 -16.25
C VAL A 371 6.55 0.28 -17.61
N THR A 372 5.34 0.30 -18.15
CA THR A 372 5.08 0.69 -19.54
C THR A 372 4.41 2.04 -19.65
N ASN A 373 3.83 2.50 -18.54
CA ASN A 373 3.22 3.80 -18.43
C ASN A 373 4.27 4.92 -18.51
N PRO A 374 4.10 5.89 -19.42
CA PRO A 374 5.07 6.97 -19.63
C PRO A 374 5.38 7.82 -18.39
N LEU A 375 4.44 8.02 -17.46
CA LEU A 375 4.68 8.74 -16.20
C LEU A 375 5.75 8.04 -15.36
N PHE A 376 5.60 6.73 -15.18
CA PHE A 376 6.54 5.93 -14.41
C PHE A 376 7.82 5.62 -15.18
N ALA A 377 7.72 5.42 -16.51
CA ALA A 377 8.86 5.15 -17.38
C ALA A 377 9.79 6.38 -17.53
N ALA A 378 9.25 7.58 -17.75
CA ALA A 378 10.05 8.82 -17.82
C ALA A 378 10.73 9.17 -16.48
N ALA A 379 10.14 8.73 -15.37
CA ALA A 379 10.68 8.94 -14.03
C ALA A 379 11.71 7.87 -13.60
N ALA A 380 11.77 6.71 -14.28
CA ALA A 380 12.63 5.61 -13.90
C ALA A 380 14.16 5.88 -14.09
N PRO A 381 14.63 6.50 -15.19
CA PRO A 381 16.06 6.76 -15.40
C PRO A 381 16.64 7.89 -14.55
N LEU A 382 15.80 8.72 -13.93
CA LEU A 382 16.22 9.82 -13.05
C LEU A 382 16.67 9.35 -11.65
N GLY A 383 16.94 8.05 -11.48
CA GLY A 383 17.61 7.50 -10.30
C GLY A 383 16.72 7.42 -9.08
N ALA A 384 15.53 6.84 -9.26
CA ALA A 384 14.44 6.71 -8.29
C ALA A 384 13.49 7.90 -8.28
N PHE A 385 12.23 7.58 -7.95
CA PHE A 385 11.29 8.49 -7.30
C PHE A 385 11.80 8.90 -5.90
N ASN A 386 13.10 9.21 -5.78
CA ASN A 386 13.78 9.90 -4.69
C ASN A 386 13.46 9.33 -3.30
N ARG A 387 13.74 8.01 -3.15
CA ARG A 387 13.55 7.16 -1.95
C ARG A 387 12.20 6.44 -1.86
N TYR A 388 11.27 6.64 -2.79
CA TYR A 388 9.96 5.96 -2.76
C TYR A 388 9.89 4.71 -3.62
N TYR A 389 10.33 4.77 -4.89
CA TYR A 389 10.35 3.63 -5.80
C TYR A 389 11.73 3.37 -6.40
N ASP A 390 12.07 2.09 -6.47
CA ASP A 390 13.17 1.54 -7.26
C ASP A 390 12.58 0.68 -8.40
N PHE A 391 12.80 1.10 -9.64
CA PHE A 391 12.44 0.34 -10.82
C PHE A 391 13.74 -0.16 -11.46
N THR A 392 13.97 -1.47 -11.37
CA THR A 392 15.18 -2.09 -11.92
C THR A 392 14.96 -2.38 -13.41
N PRO A 393 15.87 -1.96 -14.31
CA PRO A 393 15.82 -2.38 -15.70
C PRO A 393 16.10 -3.89 -15.80
N HIS A 394 15.20 -4.62 -16.44
CA HIS A 394 15.39 -6.04 -16.79
C HIS A 394 15.19 -6.20 -18.30
N ALA A 395 15.93 -7.10 -18.95
CA ALA A 395 15.62 -7.40 -20.35
C ALA A 395 14.23 -8.05 -20.44
N LEU A 396 13.45 -7.77 -21.50
CA LEU A 396 12.16 -8.43 -21.75
C LEU A 396 12.27 -9.97 -21.72
N THR A 397 13.42 -10.49 -22.15
CA THR A 397 13.75 -11.92 -22.13
C THR A 397 13.91 -12.50 -20.73
N ASP A 398 14.18 -11.67 -19.73
CA ASP A 398 14.39 -12.09 -18.34
C ASP A 398 13.06 -12.09 -17.54
N ILE A 399 11.97 -11.58 -18.13
CA ILE A 399 10.64 -11.62 -17.52
C ILE A 399 10.03 -13.01 -17.74
N PRO A 400 9.70 -13.77 -16.68
CA PRO A 400 9.08 -15.10 -16.83
C PRO A 400 7.81 -15.05 -17.66
N VAL A 401 7.57 -16.08 -18.48
CA VAL A 401 6.51 -16.18 -19.52
C VAL A 401 6.72 -15.28 -20.74
N LEU A 402 7.17 -14.03 -20.56
CA LEU A 402 7.46 -13.12 -21.65
C LEU A 402 8.74 -13.51 -22.42
N GLY A 403 9.77 -14.00 -21.74
CA GLY A 403 11.02 -14.38 -22.41
C GLY A 403 10.88 -15.49 -23.44
N ASP A 404 10.06 -16.50 -23.15
CA ASP A 404 9.76 -17.57 -24.10
C ASP A 404 8.96 -17.04 -25.31
N LEU A 405 7.99 -16.15 -25.07
CA LEU A 405 7.15 -15.55 -26.12
C LEU A 405 7.91 -14.55 -27.02
N VAL A 406 8.76 -13.72 -26.42
CA VAL A 406 9.53 -12.68 -27.12
C VAL A 406 10.74 -13.26 -27.85
N SER A 407 11.34 -14.37 -27.38
CA SER A 407 12.44 -15.05 -28.06
C SER A 407 12.07 -15.54 -29.49
N THR A 408 10.79 -15.75 -29.75
CA THR A 408 10.24 -16.10 -31.07
C THR A 408 9.95 -14.90 -31.97
N VAL A 409 9.89 -13.68 -31.43
CA VAL A 409 9.58 -12.46 -32.18
C VAL A 409 10.82 -11.58 -32.24
N GLN A 410 11.73 -11.99 -33.12
CA GLN A 410 13.00 -11.31 -33.36
C GLN A 410 12.79 -10.01 -34.15
N THR A 411 12.27 -8.99 -33.48
CA THR A 411 12.34 -7.60 -33.90
C THR A 411 13.00 -6.82 -32.79
N GLU A 412 14.03 -6.06 -33.16
CA GLU A 412 14.88 -5.29 -32.25
C GLU A 412 14.06 -4.28 -31.45
N ILE A 413 13.55 -4.69 -30.29
CA ILE A 413 13.03 -3.75 -29.29
C ILE A 413 14.27 -3.05 -28.73
N GLY A 414 14.55 -1.85 -29.23
CA GLY A 414 15.80 -1.11 -29.00
C GLY A 414 16.06 -0.66 -27.55
N GLN A 415 15.18 -0.96 -26.60
CA GLN A 415 15.37 -0.65 -25.17
C GLN A 415 14.83 -1.77 -24.25
N ALA A 416 15.56 -2.08 -23.18
CA ALA A 416 15.08 -2.96 -22.11
C ALA A 416 14.06 -2.17 -21.25
N PRO A 417 12.80 -2.63 -21.07
CA PRO A 417 11.84 -1.91 -20.26
C PRO A 417 12.27 -1.91 -18.79
N THR A 418 11.96 -0.84 -18.08
CA THR A 418 12.04 -0.85 -16.63
C THR A 418 10.99 -1.78 -16.06
N THR A 419 11.31 -2.51 -15.00
CA THR A 419 10.39 -3.45 -14.38
C THR A 419 10.30 -3.21 -12.88
N ALA A 420 9.21 -3.70 -12.29
CA ALA A 420 8.96 -3.70 -10.86
C ALA A 420 8.65 -5.13 -10.41
N GLU A 421 9.33 -5.61 -9.38
CA GLU A 421 8.98 -6.87 -8.73
C GLU A 421 7.96 -6.65 -7.63
N THR A 422 7.02 -7.58 -7.51
CA THR A 422 6.05 -7.58 -6.42
C THR A 422 5.78 -8.97 -5.88
N LEU A 423 5.65 -9.06 -4.55
CA LEU A 423 5.18 -10.25 -3.85
C LEU A 423 3.65 -10.25 -3.83
N VAL A 424 3.04 -11.42 -4.05
CA VAL A 424 1.66 -11.70 -3.65
C VAL A 424 1.66 -12.83 -2.63
N THR A 425 0.85 -12.67 -1.59
CA THR A 425 0.75 -13.57 -0.45
C THR A 425 -0.67 -14.10 -0.36
N ARG A 426 -0.78 -15.41 -0.11
CA ARG A 426 -1.98 -16.10 0.34
C ARG A 426 -1.78 -16.53 1.79
N LEU A 427 -2.74 -16.21 2.65
CA LEU A 427 -2.82 -16.76 4.00
C LEU A 427 -4.08 -17.62 4.13
N SER A 428 -3.89 -18.85 4.58
CA SER A 428 -5.00 -19.78 4.84
C SER A 428 -5.14 -19.98 6.34
N LEU A 429 -6.31 -19.62 6.88
CA LEU A 429 -6.63 -19.72 8.30
C LEU A 429 -7.80 -20.69 8.51
N GLY A 430 -7.67 -21.67 9.41
CA GLY A 430 -8.79 -22.56 9.77
C GLY A 430 -8.98 -23.79 8.89
N GLY A 431 -8.08 -24.05 7.94
CA GLY A 431 -8.12 -25.25 7.11
C GLY A 431 -9.25 -25.25 6.06
N ALA A 432 -9.80 -26.44 5.78
CA ALA A 432 -10.86 -26.62 4.77
C ALA A 432 -12.13 -25.84 5.14
N GLY A 433 -12.66 -25.03 4.21
CA GLY A 433 -13.77 -24.11 4.43
C GLY A 433 -13.45 -22.98 5.42
N GLY A 434 -12.16 -22.75 5.71
CA GLY A 434 -11.66 -21.72 6.61
C GLY A 434 -11.78 -20.31 6.01
N LEU A 435 -10.73 -19.53 6.14
CA LEU A 435 -10.57 -18.19 5.57
C LEU A 435 -9.34 -18.20 4.67
N GLU A 436 -9.49 -17.67 3.46
CA GLU A 436 -8.40 -17.35 2.56
C GLU A 436 -8.24 -15.84 2.46
N ILE A 437 -7.02 -15.36 2.67
CA ILE A 437 -6.65 -13.95 2.52
C ILE A 437 -5.69 -13.85 1.34
N ALA A 438 -5.98 -12.99 0.37
CA ALA A 438 -5.09 -12.71 -0.75
C ALA A 438 -4.70 -11.23 -0.77
N THR A 439 -3.41 -10.94 -0.88
CA THR A 439 -2.90 -9.57 -1.02
C THR A 439 -3.01 -9.07 -2.46
N ILE A 440 -3.24 -7.78 -2.64
CA ILE A 440 -3.30 -7.11 -3.95
C ILE A 440 -2.30 -5.94 -3.94
N PRO A 441 -1.27 -5.96 -4.83
CA PRO A 441 -0.16 -4.98 -4.83
C PRO A 441 -0.50 -3.64 -5.50
N GLY A 442 -1.69 -3.12 -5.22
CA GLY A 442 -2.21 -1.90 -5.81
C GLY A 442 -3.71 -1.77 -5.58
N GLU A 443 -4.35 -1.00 -6.44
CA GLU A 443 -5.80 -0.75 -6.45
C GLU A 443 -6.43 -1.57 -7.58
N ALA A 444 -7.04 -2.71 -7.26
CA ALA A 444 -7.72 -3.54 -8.26
C ALA A 444 -9.20 -3.17 -8.40
N THR A 445 -9.78 -3.47 -9.56
CA THR A 445 -11.24 -3.41 -9.80
C THR A 445 -11.94 -4.64 -9.24
N ASN A 446 -13.26 -4.56 -9.06
CA ASN A 446 -14.05 -5.66 -8.52
C ASN A 446 -13.91 -6.93 -9.37
N THR A 447 -13.92 -6.83 -10.70
CA THR A 447 -13.77 -8.00 -11.60
C THR A 447 -12.43 -8.75 -11.40
N PHE A 448 -11.34 -8.03 -11.11
CA PHE A 448 -10.07 -8.68 -10.73
C PHE A 448 -10.20 -9.34 -9.35
N GLY A 449 -10.94 -8.72 -8.43
CA GLY A 449 -11.30 -9.31 -7.15
C GLY A 449 -12.13 -10.60 -7.30
N GLU A 450 -13.13 -10.61 -8.18
CA GLU A 450 -13.95 -11.77 -8.51
C GLU A 450 -13.10 -12.91 -9.07
N PHE A 451 -12.14 -12.60 -9.95
CA PHE A 451 -11.17 -13.59 -10.41
C PHE A 451 -10.40 -14.24 -9.25
N ILE A 452 -9.89 -13.45 -8.29
CA ILE A 452 -9.18 -14.00 -7.11
C ILE A 452 -10.13 -14.81 -6.22
N ARG A 453 -11.37 -14.34 -6.00
CA ARG A 453 -12.39 -15.10 -5.24
C ARG A 453 -12.73 -16.43 -5.92
N GLY A 454 -12.77 -16.47 -7.25
CA GLY A 454 -12.94 -17.71 -8.02
C GLY A 454 -11.80 -18.71 -7.80
N LEU A 455 -10.55 -18.24 -7.72
CA LEU A 455 -9.40 -19.08 -7.37
C LEU A 455 -9.49 -19.60 -5.93
N ILE A 456 -9.93 -18.75 -5.00
CA ILE A 456 -10.16 -19.14 -3.60
C ILE A 456 -11.21 -20.24 -3.51
N GLU A 457 -12.37 -20.07 -4.15
CA GLU A 457 -13.45 -21.07 -4.10
C GLU A 457 -13.03 -22.40 -4.72
N GLN A 458 -12.19 -22.38 -5.76
CA GLN A 458 -11.65 -23.62 -6.31
C GLN A 458 -10.68 -24.31 -5.34
N ALA A 459 -9.72 -23.54 -4.80
CA ALA A 459 -8.63 -24.09 -4.00
C ALA A 459 -9.08 -24.51 -2.59
N ASN A 460 -10.09 -23.84 -2.04
CA ASN A 460 -10.67 -24.12 -0.72
C ASN A 460 -12.19 -23.85 -0.72
N PRO A 461 -13.00 -24.76 -1.28
CA PRO A 461 -14.44 -24.57 -1.42
C PRO A 461 -15.15 -24.23 -0.10
N GLY A 462 -16.00 -23.21 -0.15
CA GLY A 462 -16.74 -22.72 1.02
C GLY A 462 -15.89 -21.93 2.02
N ALA A 463 -14.64 -21.61 1.70
CA ALA A 463 -13.85 -20.67 2.48
C ALA A 463 -14.42 -19.25 2.37
N SER A 464 -14.33 -18.50 3.47
CA SER A 464 -14.50 -17.04 3.41
C SER A 464 -13.29 -16.42 2.71
N ALA A 465 -13.48 -15.28 2.05
CA ALA A 465 -12.41 -14.61 1.30
C ALA A 465 -12.21 -13.16 1.76
N MET A 466 -10.96 -12.79 2.04
CA MET A 466 -10.53 -11.40 2.24
C MET A 466 -9.52 -11.01 1.17
N LEU A 467 -9.77 -9.89 0.49
CA LEU A 467 -8.85 -9.33 -0.49
C LEU A 467 -8.23 -8.07 0.09
N LEU A 468 -6.92 -8.04 0.29
CA LEU A 468 -6.23 -6.91 0.92
C LEU A 468 -5.54 -6.05 -0.14
N GLY A 469 -6.22 -5.01 -0.61
CA GLY A 469 -5.69 -3.95 -1.47
C GLY A 469 -4.53 -3.18 -0.84
N LEU A 470 -3.68 -2.61 -1.70
CA LEU A 470 -2.49 -1.84 -1.33
C LEU A 470 -1.58 -2.58 -0.34
N THR A 471 -1.44 -3.89 -0.52
CA THR A 471 -0.51 -4.70 0.29
C THR A 471 0.61 -5.25 -0.55
N GLN A 472 1.79 -5.42 0.06
CA GLN A 472 3.04 -5.85 -0.60
C GLN A 472 3.65 -4.83 -1.57
N ASN A 473 2.82 -4.12 -2.33
CA ASN A 473 3.17 -2.94 -3.12
C ASN A 473 1.94 -2.03 -3.32
N SER A 474 2.16 -0.85 -3.86
CA SER A 474 1.12 0.13 -4.17
C SER A 474 1.33 0.68 -5.59
N PHE A 475 1.32 -0.22 -6.59
CA PHE A 475 1.68 0.08 -7.99
C PHE A 475 0.56 0.77 -8.79
N GLY A 476 -0.21 1.64 -8.13
CA GLY A 476 -1.37 2.31 -8.70
C GLY A 476 -2.48 1.32 -9.07
N TYR A 477 -3.21 1.63 -10.13
CA TYR A 477 -4.37 0.85 -10.57
C TYR A 477 -3.97 -0.45 -11.28
N ILE A 478 -4.67 -1.54 -10.92
CA ILE A 478 -4.61 -2.86 -11.55
C ILE A 478 -5.94 -3.07 -12.26
N LEU A 479 -5.96 -2.73 -13.54
CA LEU A 479 -7.13 -2.88 -14.39
C LEU A 479 -6.97 -4.13 -15.25
N PRO A 480 -7.92 -5.07 -15.21
CA PRO A 480 -7.96 -6.18 -16.15
C PRO A 480 -7.99 -5.69 -17.58
N GLU A 481 -7.43 -6.51 -18.47
CA GLU A 481 -7.33 -6.27 -19.89
C GLU A 481 -8.69 -6.08 -20.58
N GLU A 482 -9.75 -6.69 -20.06
CA GLU A 482 -11.13 -6.50 -20.50
C GLU A 482 -11.68 -5.09 -20.18
N GLU A 483 -11.08 -4.38 -19.23
CA GLU A 483 -11.47 -3.04 -18.80
C GLU A 483 -10.47 -1.95 -19.19
N PHE A 484 -9.22 -2.31 -19.45
CA PHE A 484 -8.15 -1.37 -19.78
C PHE A 484 -8.43 -0.69 -21.13
N SER A 485 -8.54 0.64 -21.12
CA SER A 485 -8.80 1.41 -22.34
C SER A 485 -7.70 2.44 -22.58
N TYR A 486 -6.90 2.25 -23.62
CA TYR A 486 -5.89 3.23 -24.03
C TYR A 486 -6.47 4.56 -24.49
N ILE A 487 -7.73 4.55 -24.91
CA ILE A 487 -8.46 5.72 -25.36
C ILE A 487 -9.76 5.78 -24.55
N ASP A 488 -9.94 6.81 -23.74
CA ASP A 488 -11.21 7.15 -23.11
C ASP A 488 -12.16 7.71 -24.20
N PRO A 489 -13.20 6.95 -24.61
CA PRO A 489 -14.11 7.38 -25.66
C PRO A 489 -15.04 8.53 -25.21
N SER A 490 -15.09 8.84 -23.91
CA SER A 490 -15.83 10.01 -23.41
C SER A 490 -15.06 11.32 -23.61
N GLY A 491 -13.72 11.26 -23.71
CA GLY A 491 -12.86 12.43 -23.88
C GLY A 491 -12.75 13.34 -22.65
N ASP A 492 -13.36 12.97 -21.53
CA ASP A 492 -13.61 13.89 -20.40
C ASP A 492 -12.63 13.73 -19.21
N THR A 493 -11.79 12.68 -19.16
CA THR A 493 -11.06 12.30 -17.92
C THR A 493 -9.53 12.21 -17.97
N GLY A 494 -8.89 12.91 -18.91
CA GLY A 494 -7.41 13.00 -18.97
C GLY A 494 -6.82 14.04 -18.02
N PHE A 495 -6.02 13.62 -17.02
CA PHE A 495 -5.32 14.55 -16.10
C PHE A 495 -4.21 15.36 -16.80
N LEU A 496 -3.51 14.77 -17.78
CA LEU A 496 -2.45 15.43 -18.55
C LEU A 496 -2.51 15.16 -20.07
N ILE A 497 -3.14 14.07 -20.49
CA ILE A 497 -3.30 13.69 -21.90
C ILE A 497 -4.80 13.50 -22.16
N PRO A 498 -5.42 14.29 -23.05
CA PRO A 498 -6.81 14.07 -23.44
C PRO A 498 -7.02 12.65 -23.94
N TYR A 499 -8.20 12.08 -23.68
CA TYR A 499 -8.57 10.72 -24.10
C TYR A 499 -7.84 9.57 -23.38
N THR A 500 -7.33 9.72 -22.16
CA THR A 500 -6.92 8.58 -21.30
C THR A 500 -7.63 8.68 -19.96
N GLY A 501 -8.22 7.59 -19.46
CA GLY A 501 -8.83 7.59 -18.12
C GLY A 501 -7.78 7.76 -17.01
N TYR A 502 -8.19 8.33 -15.87
CA TYR A 502 -7.30 8.60 -14.74
C TYR A 502 -6.64 7.33 -14.21
N GLU A 503 -7.42 6.27 -14.06
CA GLU A 503 -6.96 4.99 -13.54
C GLU A 503 -5.94 4.33 -14.48
N GLU A 504 -6.16 4.40 -15.79
CA GLU A 504 -5.23 3.92 -16.81
C GLU A 504 -3.92 4.72 -16.79
N PHE A 505 -4.01 6.04 -16.56
CA PHE A 505 -2.85 6.93 -16.45
C PHE A 505 -2.02 6.72 -15.17
N VAL A 506 -2.62 6.26 -14.08
CA VAL A 506 -1.93 5.95 -12.81
C VAL A 506 -1.82 4.44 -12.59
N SER A 507 -1.54 3.69 -13.67
CA SER A 507 -1.21 2.25 -13.64
C SER A 507 0.23 2.02 -14.11
N LEU A 508 0.86 0.88 -13.78
CA LEU A 508 2.12 0.48 -14.47
C LEU A 508 1.90 0.18 -15.96
N GLY A 509 0.65 -0.09 -16.32
CA GLY A 509 0.17 -0.24 -17.69
C GLY A 509 -0.61 -1.53 -17.92
N PRO A 510 -0.98 -1.80 -19.18
CA PRO A 510 -1.94 -2.83 -19.61
C PRO A 510 -1.50 -4.27 -19.33
N LEU A 511 -0.18 -4.50 -19.17
CA LEU A 511 0.37 -5.82 -18.88
C LEU A 511 0.29 -6.21 -17.40
N THR A 512 -0.08 -5.27 -16.52
CA THR A 512 -0.05 -5.48 -15.06
C THR A 512 -0.97 -6.62 -14.62
N ALA A 513 -2.27 -6.51 -14.90
CA ALA A 513 -3.26 -7.51 -14.53
C ALA A 513 -3.00 -8.89 -15.18
N PRO A 514 -2.78 -9.02 -16.50
CA PRO A 514 -2.56 -10.33 -17.11
C PRO A 514 -1.29 -11.03 -16.61
N LEU A 515 -0.21 -10.30 -16.34
CA LEU A 515 1.01 -10.89 -15.76
C LEU A 515 0.80 -11.28 -14.29
N LEU A 516 0.06 -10.50 -13.51
CA LEU A 516 -0.33 -10.91 -12.16
C LEU A 516 -1.20 -12.18 -12.17
N ARG A 517 -2.15 -12.32 -13.11
CA ARG A 517 -2.95 -13.55 -13.27
C ARG A 517 -2.04 -14.76 -13.48
N MET A 518 -1.12 -14.68 -14.45
CA MET A 518 -0.30 -15.81 -14.88
C MET A 518 0.90 -16.13 -13.99
N GLN A 519 1.68 -15.12 -13.59
CA GLN A 519 2.91 -15.32 -12.82
C GLN A 519 2.64 -15.47 -11.32
N ALA A 520 1.58 -14.83 -10.82
CA ALA A 520 1.33 -14.66 -9.40
C ALA A 520 0.12 -15.47 -8.91
N TYR A 521 -1.10 -15.06 -9.26
CA TYR A 521 -2.32 -15.60 -8.63
C TYR A 521 -2.63 -17.05 -9.00
N ILE A 522 -2.55 -17.44 -10.28
CA ILE A 522 -2.78 -18.84 -10.67
C ILE A 522 -1.79 -19.78 -9.96
N PRO A 523 -0.46 -19.52 -9.97
CA PRO A 523 0.50 -20.31 -9.19
C PRO A 523 0.31 -20.22 -7.66
N LEU A 524 -0.17 -19.09 -7.14
CA LEU A 524 -0.43 -18.90 -5.70
C LEU A 524 -1.54 -19.85 -5.20
N PHE A 525 -2.49 -20.18 -6.06
CA PHE A 525 -3.62 -21.08 -5.75
C PHE A 525 -3.46 -22.49 -6.32
N ASP A 526 -2.32 -22.82 -6.96
CA ASP A 526 -2.09 -24.09 -7.67
C ASP A 526 -3.20 -24.40 -8.70
N ALA A 527 -3.77 -23.35 -9.31
CA ALA A 527 -4.91 -23.48 -10.23
C ALA A 527 -4.46 -23.96 -11.64
N PRO A 528 -5.29 -24.75 -12.34
CA PRO A 528 -5.01 -25.17 -13.71
C PRO A 528 -5.13 -23.99 -14.67
N ALA A 529 -3.98 -23.43 -15.09
CA ALA A 529 -3.91 -22.17 -15.86
C ALA A 529 -4.86 -22.09 -17.07
N LEU A 530 -5.01 -23.18 -17.84
CA LEU A 530 -5.86 -23.20 -19.03
C LEU A 530 -7.37 -23.04 -18.74
N GLU A 531 -7.83 -23.35 -17.52
CA GLU A 531 -9.24 -23.21 -17.14
C GLU A 531 -9.56 -21.78 -16.71
N TYR A 532 -8.62 -21.13 -16.01
CA TYR A 532 -8.79 -19.82 -15.36
C TYR A 532 -8.30 -18.64 -16.18
N LEU A 533 -7.56 -18.87 -17.27
CA LEU A 533 -7.22 -17.81 -18.21
C LEU A 533 -8.39 -17.58 -19.17
N PRO A 534 -8.77 -16.31 -19.42
CA PRO A 534 -9.62 -15.94 -20.55
C PRO A 534 -9.05 -16.47 -21.88
N ILE A 535 -9.92 -16.69 -22.88
CA ILE A 535 -9.57 -17.31 -24.17
C ILE A 535 -8.36 -16.62 -24.83
N TYR A 536 -8.33 -15.29 -24.78
CA TYR A 536 -7.26 -14.47 -25.37
C TYR A 536 -5.93 -14.54 -24.60
N LEU A 537 -5.91 -14.94 -23.33
CA LEU A 537 -4.68 -15.24 -22.57
C LEU A 537 -4.27 -16.72 -22.65
N ARG A 538 -5.19 -17.63 -22.95
CA ARG A 538 -4.86 -19.07 -23.15
C ARG A 538 -3.87 -19.28 -24.29
N ALA A 539 -3.94 -18.42 -25.31
CA ALA A 539 -2.99 -18.43 -26.42
C ALA A 539 -1.54 -18.08 -25.99
N CYS A 540 -1.35 -17.46 -24.83
CA CYS A 540 -0.03 -17.15 -24.29
C CYS A 540 0.65 -18.32 -23.57
N VAL A 541 -0.10 -19.37 -23.24
CA VAL A 541 0.41 -20.59 -22.59
C VAL A 541 0.28 -21.83 -23.48
N THR A 542 -0.18 -21.65 -24.72
CA THR A 542 -0.31 -22.72 -25.72
C THR A 542 0.77 -22.57 -26.79
N PRO A 543 1.71 -23.51 -26.94
CA PRO A 543 2.77 -23.41 -27.93
C PRO A 543 2.22 -23.31 -29.36
N GLY A 544 2.56 -22.24 -30.09
CA GLY A 544 2.26 -22.07 -31.52
C GLY A 544 0.93 -21.38 -31.86
N SER A 545 0.13 -20.92 -30.89
CA SER A 545 -0.99 -20.02 -31.18
C SER A 545 -0.48 -18.59 -31.35
N GLY A 546 -0.48 -18.07 -32.59
CA GLY A 546 -0.03 -16.72 -32.91
C GLY A 546 -0.85 -15.57 -32.32
N ASP A 547 -1.85 -15.87 -31.48
CA ASP A 547 -2.85 -14.93 -30.95
C ASP A 547 -2.66 -14.66 -29.44
N CYS A 548 -1.42 -14.65 -28.95
CA CYS A 548 -1.16 -14.31 -27.54
C CYS A 548 -1.32 -12.80 -27.30
N LEU A 549 -2.35 -12.41 -26.55
CA LEU A 549 -2.60 -11.01 -26.20
C LEU A 549 -1.39 -10.33 -25.54
N ILE A 550 -0.64 -11.03 -24.68
CA ILE A 550 0.54 -10.45 -24.04
C ILE A 550 1.66 -10.19 -25.05
N ALA A 551 1.85 -11.08 -26.03
CA ALA A 551 2.78 -10.86 -27.12
C ALA A 551 2.32 -9.70 -28.01
N GLU A 552 1.03 -9.61 -28.33
CA GLU A 552 0.45 -8.49 -29.08
C GLU A 552 0.60 -7.15 -28.35
N LEU A 553 0.26 -7.10 -27.05
CA LEU A 553 0.42 -5.91 -26.21
C LEU A 553 1.90 -5.53 -26.08
N ALA A 554 2.80 -6.50 -25.90
CA ALA A 554 4.23 -6.27 -25.81
C ALA A 554 4.83 -5.74 -27.12
N LEU A 555 4.38 -6.24 -28.27
CA LEU A 555 4.81 -5.76 -29.59
C LEU A 555 4.27 -4.36 -29.90
N ASN A 556 3.10 -4.03 -29.37
CA ASN A 556 2.51 -2.71 -29.53
C ASN A 556 2.99 -1.68 -28.48
N LEU A 557 3.88 -2.04 -27.55
CA LEU A 557 4.38 -1.13 -26.52
C LEU A 557 5.05 0.10 -27.13
N GLU A 558 5.94 -0.10 -28.08
CA GLU A 558 6.64 0.99 -28.77
C GLU A 558 5.64 1.86 -29.54
N TYR A 559 4.68 1.24 -30.25
CA TYR A 559 3.61 1.96 -30.96
C TYR A 559 2.76 2.83 -30.03
N VAL A 560 2.35 2.29 -28.87
CA VAL A 560 1.56 3.00 -27.87
C VAL A 560 2.35 4.19 -27.32
N GLN A 561 3.61 3.98 -26.92
CA GLN A 561 4.46 5.03 -26.36
C GLN A 561 4.76 6.12 -27.40
N THR A 562 5.07 5.77 -28.65
CA THR A 562 5.21 6.74 -29.75
C THR A 562 3.91 7.49 -30.04
N SER A 563 2.75 6.82 -29.99
CA SER A 563 1.44 7.46 -30.17
C SER A 563 1.10 8.43 -29.01
N LEU A 564 1.49 8.10 -27.78
CA LEU A 564 1.36 8.96 -26.60
C LEU A 564 2.26 10.19 -26.69
N ALA A 565 3.53 10.02 -27.08
CA ALA A 565 4.46 11.11 -27.32
C ALA A 565 3.94 12.08 -28.39
N LYS A 566 3.41 11.54 -29.49
CA LYS A 566 2.77 12.34 -30.55
C LYS A 566 1.54 13.10 -30.05
N THR A 567 0.65 12.42 -29.34
CA THR A 567 -0.57 13.04 -28.79
C THR A 567 -0.24 14.13 -27.77
N CYS A 568 0.80 13.94 -26.96
CA CYS A 568 1.32 14.95 -26.02
C CYS A 568 1.73 16.23 -26.76
N LEU A 569 2.48 16.11 -27.85
CA LEU A 569 2.89 17.24 -28.69
C LEU A 569 1.69 17.91 -29.36
N ASP A 570 0.78 17.12 -29.92
CA ASP A 570 -0.41 17.61 -30.63
C ASP A 570 -1.36 18.40 -29.70
N ASN A 571 -1.32 18.13 -28.38
CA ASN A 571 -2.10 18.85 -27.36
C ASN A 571 -1.34 20.01 -26.68
N GLY A 572 -0.17 20.38 -27.19
CA GLY A 572 0.55 21.59 -26.77
C GLY A 572 1.33 21.48 -25.46
N ALA A 573 1.58 20.26 -24.97
CA ALA A 573 2.49 20.05 -23.85
C ALA A 573 3.96 20.33 -24.25
N PRO A 574 4.86 20.61 -23.29
CA PRO A 574 6.25 20.96 -23.61
C PRO A 574 6.98 19.84 -24.36
N GLU A 575 7.68 20.19 -25.44
CA GLU A 575 8.42 19.23 -26.29
C GLU A 575 9.43 18.38 -25.49
N ALA A 576 10.12 19.01 -24.54
CA ALA A 576 11.06 18.33 -23.64
C ALA A 576 10.39 17.32 -22.68
N PHE A 577 9.10 17.47 -22.39
CA PHE A 577 8.33 16.50 -21.62
C PHE A 577 7.79 15.40 -22.53
N CYS A 578 7.24 15.75 -23.69
CA CYS A 578 6.69 14.77 -24.63
C CYS A 578 7.75 13.84 -25.23
N SER A 579 8.99 14.32 -25.42
CA SER A 579 10.10 13.47 -25.87
C SER A 579 10.51 12.42 -24.84
N LEU A 580 10.27 12.63 -23.54
CA LEU A 580 10.50 11.61 -22.51
C LEU A 580 9.52 10.44 -22.59
N LEU A 581 8.42 10.60 -23.33
CA LEU A 581 7.42 9.55 -23.57
C LEU A 581 7.77 8.73 -24.83
N ASP A 582 8.73 9.20 -25.64
CA ASP A 582 9.18 8.52 -26.86
C ASP A 582 10.27 7.49 -26.52
N PRO A 583 10.03 6.18 -26.75
CA PRO A 583 10.99 5.13 -26.44
C PRO A 583 12.26 5.18 -27.29
N GLN A 584 12.27 5.97 -28.37
CA GLN A 584 13.47 6.16 -29.21
C GLN A 584 14.33 7.36 -28.77
N THR A 585 13.96 8.07 -27.70
CA THR A 585 14.77 9.17 -27.18
C THR A 585 16.12 8.64 -26.65
N PRO A 586 17.26 9.16 -27.15
CA PRO A 586 18.59 8.66 -26.77
C PRO A 586 19.00 9.16 -25.38
N LEU A 587 18.70 8.36 -24.35
CA LEU A 587 18.90 8.71 -22.95
C LEU A 587 20.22 8.17 -22.37
N ALA A 588 20.96 7.32 -23.11
CA ALA A 588 22.23 6.76 -22.65
C ALA A 588 23.30 7.84 -22.39
N GLY A 589 23.43 8.84 -23.26
CA GLY A 589 24.38 9.95 -23.10
C GLY A 589 24.11 10.78 -21.83
N PRO A 590 22.88 11.29 -21.64
CA PRO A 590 22.47 11.95 -20.42
C PRO A 590 22.66 11.08 -19.16
N CYS A 591 22.28 9.79 -19.20
CA CYS A 591 22.45 8.85 -18.09
C CYS A 591 23.91 8.72 -17.65
N ASN A 592 24.82 8.52 -18.61
CA ASN A 592 26.25 8.37 -18.33
C ASN A 592 26.89 9.66 -17.82
N SER A 593 26.47 10.82 -18.34
CA SER A 593 27.04 12.11 -17.92
C SER A 593 26.58 12.56 -16.52
N LEU A 594 25.37 12.15 -16.11
CA LEU A 594 24.82 12.46 -14.79
C LEU A 594 25.21 11.43 -13.72
N GLY A 595 25.73 10.25 -14.10
CA GLY A 595 26.18 9.21 -13.16
C GLY A 595 25.06 8.61 -12.30
N LEU A 596 23.82 8.67 -12.77
CA LEU A 596 22.62 8.30 -11.99
C LEU A 596 22.37 6.79 -11.93
N LEU A 597 22.90 6.02 -12.88
CA LEU A 597 22.81 4.56 -12.93
C LEU A 597 24.20 3.96 -13.22
N PRO A 598 24.48 2.70 -12.82
CA PRO A 598 25.70 2.01 -13.22
C PRO A 598 25.83 1.97 -14.76
N PRO A 599 27.05 2.06 -15.33
CA PRO A 599 27.26 2.19 -16.78
C PRO A 599 26.58 1.08 -17.60
N GLN A 600 26.49 -0.14 -17.06
CA GLN A 600 25.80 -1.25 -17.72
C GLN A 600 24.29 -1.01 -17.93
N PHE A 601 23.65 -0.18 -17.10
CA PHE A 601 22.23 0.15 -17.22
C PHE A 601 22.01 1.39 -18.10
N CYS A 602 22.94 2.35 -18.11
CA CYS A 602 22.87 3.47 -19.05
C CYS A 602 22.97 3.02 -20.51
N GLY A 603 23.66 1.91 -20.79
CA GLY A 603 23.71 1.30 -22.12
C GLY A 603 22.38 0.72 -22.61
N LEU A 604 21.39 0.56 -21.73
CA LEU A 604 20.07 0.01 -22.07
C LEU A 604 19.04 1.08 -22.48
N LEU A 605 19.39 2.37 -22.37
CA LEU A 605 18.50 3.53 -22.57
C LEU A 605 18.64 4.19 -23.96
N GLY A 606 19.13 3.45 -24.95
CA GLY A 606 19.32 3.90 -26.33
C GLY A 606 20.45 4.93 -26.50
N ASP A 607 21.39 4.68 -27.43
CA ASP A 607 22.50 5.59 -27.75
C ASP A 607 22.21 6.50 -28.96
N GLY A 608 21.02 6.35 -29.58
CA GLY A 608 20.62 7.07 -30.79
C GLY A 608 21.19 6.50 -32.08
N SER A 609 21.78 5.30 -32.05
CA SER A 609 22.15 4.55 -33.25
C SER A 609 20.99 3.67 -33.72
N PRO A 610 20.68 3.64 -35.02
CA PRO A 610 19.63 2.77 -35.58
C PRO A 610 20.01 1.29 -35.56
#